data_AF-A0A136KTQ7-F1
#
_entry.id   AF-A0A136KTQ7-F1
#
_cell.length_a   1.000
_cell.length_b   1.000
_cell.length_c   1.000
_cell.angle_alpha   90.00
_cell.angle_beta   90.00
_cell.angle_gamma   90.00
#
_symmetry.space_group_name_H-M   'P 1'
#
loop_
_entity.id
_entity.type
_entity.pdbx_description
1 polymer ?
#
loop_
_entity_poly.entity_id
_entity_poly.type
_entity_poly.pdbx_seq_one_letter_code
_entity_poly.pdbx_strand_id
1 'polypeptide(L)'
;MFDPLSLLLEAGKTILKLFGKVQIKNATRKEKVADYFNEIAKTINDAAQVFKKDEIPHGSCAKMEHLAKLLPESIEDFIGKQKAKELQDMLLQAYHIETIMYRIPKKDKKERDANVAKMEQAAGYFEATAISLRASG
;
A
#
# COMPACT_ATOMS: atom_id res chain seq x y z
N MET A 1 -16.94 -11.55 -6.94
CA MET A 1 -15.52 -11.94 -6.91
C MET A 1 -14.76 -10.79 -6.25
N PHE A 2 -13.95 -11.08 -5.25
CA PHE A 2 -13.21 -10.08 -4.50
C PHE A 2 -11.94 -9.70 -5.27
N ASP A 3 -11.67 -8.40 -5.46
CA ASP A 3 -10.49 -7.87 -6.15
C ASP A 3 -9.49 -7.30 -5.13
N PRO A 4 -8.40 -8.04 -4.79
CA PRO A 4 -7.39 -7.58 -3.85
C PRO A 4 -6.73 -6.24 -4.22
N LEU A 5 -6.64 -5.91 -5.52
CA LEU A 5 -6.05 -4.65 -5.97
C LEU A 5 -6.98 -3.46 -5.73
N SER A 6 -8.29 -3.67 -5.82
CA SER A 6 -9.26 -2.65 -5.42
C SER A 6 -9.14 -2.33 -3.94
N LEU A 7 -8.94 -3.34 -3.08
CA LEU A 7 -8.72 -3.07 -1.66
C LEU A 7 -7.41 -2.34 -1.38
N LEU A 8 -6.33 -2.69 -2.08
CA LEU A 8 -5.06 -1.98 -1.97
C LEU A 8 -5.24 -0.49 -2.32
N LEU A 9 -5.97 -0.23 -3.40
CA LEU A 9 -6.28 1.12 -3.87
C LEU A 9 -7.13 1.89 -2.84
N GLU A 10 -8.18 1.26 -2.31
CA GLU A 10 -9.05 1.87 -1.29
C GLU A 10 -8.32 2.11 0.04
N ALA A 11 -7.39 1.23 0.41
CA ALA A 11 -6.53 1.43 1.59
C ALA A 11 -5.63 2.67 1.39
N GLY A 12 -4.96 2.78 0.24
CA GLY A 12 -4.15 3.95 -0.10
C GLY A 12 -4.93 5.26 -0.06
N LYS A 13 -6.12 5.30 -0.69
CA LYS A 13 -7.02 6.46 -0.65
C LYS A 13 -7.43 6.84 0.78
N THR A 14 -7.80 5.83 1.57
CA THR A 14 -8.26 6.04 2.94
C THR A 14 -7.13 6.60 3.81
N ILE A 15 -5.92 6.04 3.67
CA ILE A 15 -4.73 6.50 4.38
C ILE A 15 -4.41 7.95 4.01
N LEU A 16 -4.37 8.28 2.72
CA LEU A 16 -4.11 9.66 2.28
C LEU A 16 -5.16 10.63 2.83
N LYS A 17 -6.44 10.26 2.79
CA LYS A 17 -7.53 11.09 3.31
C LYS A 17 -7.42 11.34 4.82
N LEU A 18 -7.03 10.32 5.58
CA LEU A 18 -6.86 10.42 7.03
C LEU A 18 -5.65 11.29 7.36
N PHE A 19 -4.49 10.95 6.80
CA PHE A 19 -3.22 11.61 7.12
C PHE A 19 -3.06 12.99 6.50
N GLY A 20 -3.79 13.32 5.43
CA GLY A 20 -3.88 14.69 4.91
C GLY A 20 -4.52 15.69 5.90
N LYS A 21 -5.09 15.21 7.02
CA LYS A 21 -5.72 16.04 8.06
C LYS A 21 -5.06 15.91 9.43
N VAL A 22 -4.11 14.99 9.59
CA VAL A 22 -3.44 14.73 10.88
C VAL A 22 -2.30 15.72 11.07
N GLN A 23 -2.23 16.33 12.25
CA GLN A 23 -1.07 17.14 12.66
C GLN A 23 -0.19 16.32 13.62
N ILE A 24 1.00 15.94 13.15
CA ILE A 24 1.98 15.21 13.97
C ILE A 24 3.04 16.21 14.48
N LYS A 25 2.87 16.68 15.72
CA LYS A 25 3.79 17.66 16.33
C LYS A 25 5.20 17.14 16.55
N ASN A 26 5.37 15.84 16.76
CA ASN A 26 6.69 15.24 16.96
C ASN A 26 7.36 14.96 15.62
N ALA A 27 8.37 15.75 15.26
CA ALA A 27 9.09 15.63 13.99
C ALA A 27 9.70 14.25 13.77
N THR A 28 10.30 13.63 14.79
CA THR A 28 10.88 12.28 14.68
C THR A 28 9.81 11.23 14.41
N ARG A 29 8.66 11.31 15.07
CA ARG A 29 7.55 10.36 14.83
C ARG A 29 6.93 10.59 13.45
N LYS A 30 6.80 11.85 13.03
CA LYS A 30 6.33 12.22 11.69
C LYS A 30 7.21 11.62 10.60
N GLU A 31 8.52 11.74 10.73
CA GLU A 31 9.48 11.15 9.78
C GLU A 31 9.37 9.62 9.76
N LYS A 32 9.32 8.96 10.92
CA LYS A 32 9.14 7.50 11.00
C LYS A 32 7.88 7.00 10.28
N VAL A 33 6.76 7.71 10.44
CA VAL A 33 5.50 7.33 9.78
C VAL A 33 5.57 7.61 8.27
N ALA A 34 6.20 8.71 7.87
CA ALA A 34 6.42 9.02 6.46
C ALA A 34 7.33 7.98 5.78
N ASP A 35 8.43 7.59 6.42
CA ASP A 35 9.33 6.53 5.95
C ASP A 35 8.59 5.21 5.79
N TYR A 36 7.75 4.87 6.77
CA TYR A 36 6.95 3.67 6.73
C TYR A 36 5.96 3.65 5.55
N PHE A 37 5.26 4.75 5.27
CA PHE A 37 4.40 4.83 4.08
C PHE A 37 5.18 4.82 2.76
N ASN A 38 6.37 5.44 2.72
CA ASN A 38 7.27 5.33 1.58
C ASN A 38 7.71 3.88 1.34
N GLU A 39 7.95 3.10 2.41
CA GLU A 39 8.36 1.71 2.28
C GLU A 39 7.23 0.81 1.74
N ILE A 40 5.97 1.10 2.12
CA ILE A 40 4.80 0.48 1.49
C ILE A 40 4.74 0.85 0.00
N ALA A 41 4.83 2.14 -0.34
CA ALA A 41 4.78 2.61 -1.72
C ALA A 41 5.84 1.93 -2.59
N LYS A 42 7.08 1.88 -2.10
CA LYS A 42 8.20 1.20 -2.77
C LYS A 42 7.92 -0.28 -2.99
N THR A 43 7.44 -0.98 -1.97
CA THR A 43 7.14 -2.42 -2.05
C THR A 43 6.07 -2.71 -3.11
N ILE A 44 5.03 -1.87 -3.20
CA ILE A 44 3.98 -1.99 -4.22
C ILE A 44 4.53 -1.70 -5.62
N ASN A 45 5.33 -0.63 -5.77
CA ASN A 45 5.95 -0.28 -7.05
C ASN A 45 6.92 -1.35 -7.54
N ASP A 46 7.76 -1.91 -6.65
CA ASP A 46 8.66 -3.00 -6.99
C ASP A 46 7.86 -4.21 -7.50
N ALA A 47 6.76 -4.57 -6.82
CA ALA A 47 5.88 -5.63 -7.27
C ALA A 47 5.24 -5.31 -8.64
N ALA A 48 4.84 -4.06 -8.88
CA ALA A 48 4.24 -3.62 -10.15
C ALA A 48 5.24 -3.70 -11.31
N GLN A 49 6.50 -3.32 -11.08
CA GLN A 49 7.56 -3.42 -12.09
C GLN A 49 7.89 -4.86 -12.46
N VAL A 50 7.86 -5.78 -11.49
CA VAL A 50 8.01 -7.21 -11.76
C VAL A 50 6.79 -7.74 -12.53
N PHE A 51 5.58 -7.34 -12.13
CA PHE A 51 4.34 -7.69 -12.83
C PHE A 51 4.37 -7.27 -14.31
N LYS A 52 4.87 -6.05 -14.59
CA LYS A 52 4.99 -5.49 -15.94
C LYS A 52 5.91 -6.31 -16.85
N LYS A 53 6.86 -7.05 -16.28
CA LYS A 53 7.79 -7.95 -16.98
C LYS A 53 7.25 -9.37 -17.19
N ASP A 54 5.99 -9.65 -16.82
CA ASP A 54 5.42 -11.01 -16.81
C ASP A 54 6.14 -11.96 -15.83
N GLU A 55 6.76 -11.40 -14.80
CA GLU A 55 7.48 -12.11 -13.75
C GLU A 55 6.67 -12.12 -12.44
N ILE A 56 6.98 -13.06 -11.55
CA ILE A 56 6.33 -13.17 -10.24
C ILE A 56 7.15 -12.36 -9.23
N PRO A 57 6.53 -11.43 -8.46
CA PRO A 57 7.21 -10.62 -7.45
C PRO A 57 7.55 -11.43 -6.19
N HIS A 58 8.52 -12.33 -6.33
CA HIS A 58 9.06 -13.10 -5.20
C HIS A 58 9.68 -12.15 -4.16
N GLY A 59 9.16 -12.19 -2.93
CA GLY A 59 9.66 -11.40 -1.80
C GLY A 59 8.89 -10.11 -1.49
N SER A 60 8.35 -9.41 -2.51
CA SER A 60 7.53 -8.21 -2.27
C SER A 60 6.23 -8.54 -1.51
N CYS A 61 5.67 -9.73 -1.71
CA CYS A 61 4.44 -10.15 -1.04
C CYS A 61 4.66 -10.42 0.45
N ALA A 62 5.74 -11.12 0.81
CA ALA A 62 6.11 -11.36 2.21
C ALA A 62 6.45 -10.04 2.93
N LYS A 63 7.13 -9.13 2.24
CA LYS A 63 7.40 -7.79 2.76
C LYS A 63 6.13 -6.99 2.97
N MET A 64 5.19 -7.03 2.02
CA MET A 64 3.90 -6.35 2.13
C MET A 64 3.06 -6.91 3.28
N GLU A 65 3.05 -8.23 3.46
CA GLU A 65 2.39 -8.89 4.60
C GLU A 65 3.00 -8.41 5.93
N HIS A 66 4.33 -8.38 6.03
CA HIS A 66 5.02 -7.90 7.22
C HIS A 66 4.71 -6.44 7.52
N LEU A 67 4.77 -5.56 6.52
CA LEU A 67 4.40 -4.16 6.65
C LEU A 67 2.96 -4.04 7.13
N ALA A 68 2.00 -4.72 6.47
CA ALA A 68 0.60 -4.71 6.87
C ALA A 68 0.39 -5.14 8.33
N LYS A 69 1.15 -6.13 8.82
CA LYS A 69 1.11 -6.58 10.22
C LYS A 69 1.56 -5.52 11.21
N LEU A 70 2.58 -4.74 10.86
CA LEU A 70 3.11 -3.64 11.68
C LEU A 70 2.33 -2.33 11.55
N LEU A 71 1.35 -2.25 10.64
CA LEU A 71 0.59 -1.03 10.39
C LEU A 71 -0.05 -0.47 11.67
N PRO A 72 -0.79 -1.26 12.48
CA PRO A 72 -1.47 -0.71 13.66
C PRO A 72 -0.49 -0.05 14.63
N GLU A 73 0.62 -0.73 14.97
CA GLU A 73 1.66 -0.21 15.86
C GLU A 73 2.32 1.08 15.32
N SER A 74 2.33 1.23 14.00
CA SER A 74 2.94 2.38 13.34
C SER A 74 2.03 3.63 13.38
N ILE A 75 0.70 3.45 13.40
CA ILE A 75 -0.23 4.55 13.13
C ILE A 75 -1.42 4.70 14.10
N GLU A 76 -1.64 3.77 15.02
CA GLU A 76 -2.83 3.78 15.89
C GLU A 76 -2.94 5.04 16.74
N ASP A 77 -1.81 5.63 17.13
CA ASP A 77 -1.74 6.89 17.88
C ASP A 77 -2.44 8.07 17.16
N PHE A 78 -2.57 8.00 15.83
CA PHE A 78 -3.06 9.10 14.99
C PHE A 78 -4.50 8.93 14.53
N ILE A 79 -4.91 7.68 14.27
CA ILE A 79 -6.20 7.38 13.66
C ILE A 79 -7.07 6.45 14.52
N GLY A 80 -6.57 6.03 15.68
CA GLY A 80 -7.21 5.09 16.58
C GLY A 80 -7.02 3.63 16.16
N LYS A 81 -6.96 2.76 17.18
CA LYS A 81 -6.73 1.31 17.04
C LYS A 81 -7.69 0.63 16.07
N GLN A 82 -8.99 0.95 16.15
CA GLN A 82 -10.01 0.34 15.28
C GLN A 82 -9.74 0.64 13.80
N LYS A 83 -9.47 1.90 13.45
CA LYS A 83 -9.22 2.29 12.06
C LYS A 83 -7.90 1.73 11.55
N ALA A 84 -6.88 1.71 12.39
CA ALA A 84 -5.59 1.12 12.05
C ALA A 84 -5.71 -0.39 11.79
N LYS A 85 -6.55 -1.09 12.56
CA LYS A 85 -6.85 -2.50 12.34
C LYS A 85 -7.61 -2.77 11.04
N GLU A 86 -8.63 -1.95 10.73
CA GLU A 86 -9.35 -2.03 9.46
C GLU A 86 -8.41 -1.89 8.25
N LEU A 87 -7.48 -0.93 8.31
CA LEU A 87 -6.50 -0.73 7.25
C LEU A 87 -5.50 -1.88 7.14
N GLN A 88 -5.08 -2.45 8.29
CA GLN A 88 -4.27 -3.66 8.30
C GLN A 88 -4.99 -4.79 7.57
N ASP A 89 -6.26 -5.02 7.88
CA ASP A 89 -7.01 -6.12 7.29
C ASP A 89 -7.24 -5.89 5.78
N MET A 90 -7.39 -4.64 5.32
CA MET A 90 -7.43 -4.31 3.89
C MET A 90 -6.10 -4.62 3.19
N LEU A 91 -4.97 -4.23 3.78
CA LEU A 91 -3.65 -4.51 3.24
C LEU A 91 -3.32 -6.01 3.27
N LEU A 92 -3.75 -6.71 4.31
CA LEU A 92 -3.58 -8.16 4.41
C LEU A 92 -4.41 -8.89 3.34
N GLN A 93 -5.61 -8.42 3.05
CA GLN A 93 -6.37 -9.01 1.96
C GLN A 93 -5.74 -8.70 0.58
N ALA A 94 -5.00 -7.60 0.46
CA ALA A 94 -4.30 -7.19 -0.75
C ALA A 94 -2.96 -7.92 -1.01
N TYR A 95 -2.27 -8.47 0.01
CA TYR A 95 -0.94 -9.09 -0.20
C TYR A 95 -1.00 -10.36 -1.07
N HIS A 96 -2.18 -10.96 -1.24
CA HIS A 96 -2.43 -12.10 -2.13
C HIS A 96 -2.36 -11.76 -3.64
N ILE A 97 -1.64 -10.70 -4.01
CA ILE A 97 -1.47 -10.20 -5.37
C ILE A 97 -0.85 -11.25 -6.31
N GLU A 98 -0.05 -12.18 -5.79
CA GLU A 98 0.47 -13.34 -6.53
C GLU A 98 -0.66 -14.20 -7.11
N THR A 99 -1.74 -14.38 -6.35
CA THR A 99 -2.91 -15.14 -6.79
C THR A 99 -3.57 -14.51 -8.02
N ILE A 100 -3.48 -13.18 -8.16
CA ILE A 100 -3.97 -12.47 -9.34
C ILE A 100 -3.08 -12.79 -10.54
N MET A 101 -1.75 -12.77 -10.37
CA MET A 101 -0.78 -13.13 -11.43
C MET A 101 -1.06 -14.54 -11.99
N TYR A 102 -1.28 -15.52 -11.11
CA TYR A 102 -1.56 -16.91 -11.53
C TYR A 102 -2.88 -17.07 -12.30
N ARG A 103 -3.83 -16.13 -12.13
CA ARG A 103 -5.15 -16.19 -12.75
C ARG A 103 -5.21 -15.47 -14.09
N ILE A 104 -4.37 -14.47 -14.31
CA ILE A 104 -4.32 -13.74 -15.58
C ILE A 104 -3.56 -14.61 -16.59
N PRO A 105 -4.19 -15.01 -17.71
CA PRO A 105 -3.46 -15.66 -18.79
C PRO A 105 -2.34 -14.72 -19.27
N LYS A 106 -1.11 -15.21 -19.44
CA LYS A 106 0.04 -14.41 -19.93
C LYS A 106 -0.24 -13.57 -21.20
N LYS A 107 -1.19 -14.04 -22.02
CA LYS A 107 -1.65 -13.40 -23.25
C LYS A 107 -2.63 -12.23 -23.04
N ASP A 108 -3.22 -12.08 -21.86
CA ASP A 108 -4.13 -10.98 -21.54
C ASP A 108 -3.37 -9.74 -21.06
N LYS A 109 -2.72 -9.08 -22.02
CA LYS A 109 -1.98 -7.84 -21.78
C LYS A 109 -2.86 -6.73 -21.19
N LYS A 110 -4.13 -6.67 -21.58
CA LYS A 110 -5.04 -5.60 -21.15
C LYS A 110 -5.37 -5.72 -19.67
N GLU A 111 -5.69 -6.93 -19.21
CA GLU A 111 -5.96 -7.16 -17.78
C GLU A 111 -4.71 -6.94 -16.93
N ARG A 112 -3.54 -7.38 -17.41
CA ARG A 112 -2.26 -7.12 -16.73
C ARG A 112 -1.97 -5.63 -16.61
N ASP A 113 -2.07 -4.87 -17.71
CA ASP A 113 -1.79 -3.43 -17.71
C ASP A 113 -2.77 -2.68 -16.78
N ALA A 114 -4.04 -3.10 -16.73
CA ALA A 114 -5.02 -2.53 -15.80
C ALA A 114 -4.66 -2.80 -14.32
N ASN A 115 -4.14 -4.00 -14.02
CA ASN A 115 -3.75 -4.38 -12.67
C ASN A 115 -2.45 -3.68 -12.24
N VAL A 116 -1.47 -3.56 -13.13
CA VAL A 116 -0.28 -2.72 -12.92
C VAL A 116 -0.67 -1.28 -12.61
N ALA A 117 -1.61 -0.70 -13.38
CA ALA A 117 -2.07 0.66 -13.14
C ALA A 117 -2.72 0.83 -11.75
N LYS A 118 -3.49 -0.16 -11.27
CA LYS A 118 -4.04 -0.13 -9.90
C LYS A 118 -2.95 -0.17 -8.83
N MET A 119 -1.90 -0.97 -9.04
CA MET A 119 -0.75 -1.05 -8.12
C MET A 119 0.02 0.28 -8.08
N GLU A 120 0.35 0.84 -9.24
CA GLU A 120 1.05 2.12 -9.35
C GLU A 120 0.21 3.26 -8.74
N GLN A 121 -1.11 3.27 -8.95
CA GLN A 121 -2.00 4.24 -8.30
C GLN A 121 -2.01 4.09 -6.77
N ALA A 122 -2.09 2.87 -6.27
CA ALA A 122 -2.04 2.62 -4.84
C ALA A 122 -0.71 3.10 -4.23
N ALA A 123 0.42 2.74 -4.85
CA ALA A 123 1.74 3.21 -4.45
C ALA A 123 1.81 4.75 -4.39
N GLY A 124 1.25 5.42 -5.41
CA GLY A 124 1.16 6.88 -5.45
C GLY A 124 0.38 7.48 -4.27
N TYR A 125 -0.68 6.84 -3.77
CA TYR A 125 -1.39 7.32 -2.58
C TYR A 125 -0.55 7.19 -1.30
N PHE A 126 0.21 6.10 -1.15
CA PHE A 126 1.11 5.92 -0.01
C PHE A 126 2.26 6.92 -0.04
N GLU A 127 2.87 7.12 -1.21
CA GLU A 127 3.92 8.13 -1.43
C GLU A 127 3.41 9.54 -1.16
N ALA A 128 2.23 9.90 -1.69
CA ALA A 128 1.60 11.18 -1.43
C ALA A 128 1.33 11.40 0.07
N THR A 129 1.00 10.33 0.80
CA THR A 129 0.84 10.39 2.26
C THR A 129 2.15 10.71 2.96
N ALA A 130 3.23 10.02 2.58
CA ALA A 130 4.56 10.26 3.13
C ALA A 130 5.04 11.70 2.86
N ILE A 131 4.85 12.20 1.63
CA ILE A 131 5.17 13.59 1.26
C ILE A 131 4.34 14.58 2.08
N SER A 132 3.03 14.33 2.19
CA SER A 132 2.11 15.21 2.95
C SER A 132 2.50 15.31 4.42
N LEU A 133 2.89 14.18 5.02
CA LEU A 133 3.41 14.14 6.39
C LEU A 133 4.66 15.00 6.55
N ARG A 134 5.65 14.86 5.65
CA ARG A 134 6.88 15.65 5.72
C ARG A 134 6.62 17.15 5.52
N ALA A 135 5.69 17.50 4.63
CA ALA A 135 5.32 18.88 4.33
C ALA A 135 4.43 19.53 5.41
N SER A 136 3.74 18.74 6.23
CA SER A 136 2.90 19.27 7.31
C SER A 136 3.77 19.88 8.44
N GLY A 137 3.48 21.13 8.80
CA GLY A 137 4.20 21.91 9.82
C GLY A 137 3.79 21.57 11.25
#